data_AF-A0A136LC47-F1
#
_entry.id   AF-A0A136LC47-F1
#
_cell.length_a   1.000
_cell.length_b   1.000
_cell.length_c   1.000
_cell.angle_alpha   90.00
_cell.angle_beta   90.00
_cell.angle_gamma   90.00
#
_symmetry.space_group_name_H-M   'P 1'
#
loop_
_entity.id
_entity.type
_entity.pdbx_description
1 polymer ?
#
loop_
_entity_poly.entity_id
_entity_poly.type
_entity_poly.pdbx_seq_one_letter_code
_entity_poly.pdbx_strand_id
1 'polypeptide(L)'
;MSIALLLIPSLISASVEPAAKVGFAAIFGDHMVVQEGRTLPVWGFSEPFLPVTVRLADQTRTTLSAPDGTWRVTFSPLRASSEPIPLEASSGDAKVEVRDVVVGEVWICSGQSNMEWPLSATDHAQEDIASANDNLLRIFTVKNTASDTALQDVTGQWTVVTPASAGPLTAIGYFFAKNLRANLDSPVGMIDTTWGGTPVEAWTPASAFESRPDLASVFERRNNPQVGAQHRPGYLYDGMVRGLAPFRIRGAIWYQGESNVSRAWQYRTLFPLMIEEWRAAWKQGAFPFYFAQIAPFRYGNQNPENCAELWEAQLHTYRTTPRTGMAVTMDIGNVSDIHPRNKREVGRRLALWALANDYGREVVCSGPLYRSFKIEGSAVWIEFDFAEDGLAASDGKPLTHFVIAGQDRVFHEAKAAMVGSKIRVSSDAVRQPLSVRFAWRDDAVPNLVNRNGLPASPFRTDDWPAVTRENR
;
A
#
# COMPACT_ATOMS: atom_id res chain seq x y z
N MET A 1 39.37 0.89 83.56
CA MET A 1 40.31 0.39 82.54
C MET A 1 39.75 -0.90 81.97
N SER A 2 40.01 -1.13 80.69
CA SER A 2 39.66 -2.31 79.88
C SER A 2 38.36 -2.24 79.08
N ILE A 3 38.60 -2.00 77.79
CA ILE A 3 37.76 -2.02 76.61
C ILE A 3 37.29 -3.45 76.32
N ALA A 4 36.04 -3.62 75.90
CA ALA A 4 35.61 -4.76 75.11
C ALA A 4 34.75 -4.26 73.95
N LEU A 5 35.41 -4.16 72.80
CA LEU A 5 34.83 -3.87 71.49
C LEU A 5 34.16 -5.15 70.98
N LEU A 6 32.88 -5.11 70.60
CA LEU A 6 32.26 -6.20 69.84
C LEU A 6 31.61 -5.64 68.58
N LEU A 7 32.09 -6.18 67.46
CA LEU A 7 31.80 -5.78 66.09
C LEU A 7 30.31 -5.94 65.76
N ILE A 8 29.75 -4.89 65.14
CA ILE A 8 28.48 -4.96 64.40
C ILE A 8 28.84 -5.43 62.97
N PRO A 9 28.26 -6.53 62.45
CA PRO A 9 28.44 -6.87 61.05
C PRO A 9 27.64 -5.87 60.20
N SER A 10 28.33 -5.09 59.38
CA SER A 10 27.70 -4.33 58.30
C SER A 10 27.11 -5.31 57.29
N LEU A 11 25.77 -5.37 57.25
CA LEU A 11 25.03 -5.94 56.14
C LEU A 11 25.31 -5.10 54.90
N ILE A 12 26.22 -5.57 54.05
CA ILE A 12 26.32 -5.12 52.65
C ILE A 12 25.04 -5.62 51.97
N SER A 13 24.03 -4.76 51.91
CA SER A 13 22.90 -4.96 51.02
C SER A 13 23.40 -4.75 49.60
N ALA A 14 23.78 -5.82 48.92
CA ALA A 14 23.91 -5.80 47.47
C ALA A 14 22.52 -5.50 46.89
N SER A 15 22.27 -4.25 46.52
CA SER A 15 21.16 -3.91 45.64
C SER A 15 21.40 -4.62 44.32
N VAL A 16 20.70 -5.72 44.09
CA VAL A 16 20.58 -6.32 42.76
C VAL A 16 19.81 -5.29 41.94
N GLU A 17 20.53 -4.45 41.19
CA GLU A 17 19.90 -3.63 40.16
C GLU A 17 19.16 -4.58 39.21
N PRO A 18 17.91 -4.29 38.83
CA PRO A 18 17.22 -5.05 37.81
C PRO A 18 18.13 -5.12 36.57
N ALA A 19 18.30 -6.30 35.98
CA ALA A 19 19.03 -6.41 34.72
C ALA A 19 18.41 -5.44 33.70
N ALA A 20 19.22 -4.51 33.18
CA ALA A 20 18.77 -3.49 32.24
C ALA A 20 18.00 -4.15 31.09
N LYS A 21 16.71 -3.86 30.89
CA LYS A 21 15.98 -4.43 29.76
C LYS A 21 16.44 -3.75 28.48
N VAL A 22 17.10 -4.47 27.57
CA VAL A 22 17.35 -4.01 26.20
C VAL A 22 16.49 -4.82 25.24
N GLY A 23 15.79 -4.15 24.34
CA GLY A 23 14.90 -4.78 23.36
C GLY A 23 14.89 -4.00 22.06
N PHE A 24 14.62 -4.68 20.95
CA PHE A 24 14.34 -4.02 19.68
C PHE A 24 12.87 -3.62 19.57
N ALA A 25 12.58 -2.67 18.67
CA ALA A 25 11.21 -2.46 18.21
C ALA A 25 10.66 -3.70 17.49
N ALA A 26 9.35 -3.92 17.50
CA ALA A 26 8.71 -5.16 17.06
C ALA A 26 9.03 -5.58 15.62
N ILE A 27 9.31 -4.62 14.73
CA ILE A 27 9.70 -4.90 13.34
C ILE A 27 11.03 -5.66 13.23
N PHE A 28 11.89 -5.59 14.24
CA PHE A 28 13.11 -6.38 14.35
C PHE A 28 12.83 -7.63 15.19
N GLY A 29 12.21 -8.61 14.56
CA GLY A 29 11.91 -9.92 15.15
C GLY A 29 12.52 -11.05 14.34
N ASP A 30 12.50 -12.25 14.91
CA ASP A 30 13.03 -13.46 14.25
C ASP A 30 12.44 -13.61 12.85
N HIS A 31 13.23 -14.15 11.92
CA HIS A 31 12.87 -14.30 10.51
C HIS A 31 12.71 -12.98 9.74
N MET A 32 13.13 -11.83 10.26
CA MET A 32 12.97 -10.58 9.51
C MET A 32 13.75 -10.53 8.19
N VAL A 33 13.28 -9.67 7.28
CA VAL A 33 14.02 -9.26 6.07
C VAL A 33 14.43 -7.80 6.24
N VAL A 34 15.72 -7.49 6.07
CA VAL A 34 16.23 -6.09 6.02
C VAL A 34 16.47 -5.64 4.58
N GLN A 35 16.21 -4.36 4.30
CA GLN A 35 16.33 -3.79 2.96
C GLN A 35 17.79 -3.73 2.47
N GLU A 36 18.04 -4.26 1.28
CA GLU A 36 19.35 -4.19 0.63
C GLU A 36 19.67 -2.80 0.05
N GLY A 37 20.96 -2.51 -0.11
CA GLY A 37 21.46 -1.38 -0.89
C GLY A 37 21.21 0.01 -0.28
N ARG A 38 20.74 0.10 0.97
CA ARG A 38 20.42 1.36 1.66
C ARG A 38 20.94 1.36 3.09
N THR A 39 21.15 2.56 3.66
CA THR A 39 21.54 2.69 5.09
C THR A 39 20.42 2.20 5.99
N LEU A 40 20.74 1.41 7.01
CA LEU A 40 19.76 0.69 7.82
C LEU A 40 19.66 1.30 9.23
N PRO A 41 18.61 2.10 9.52
CA PRO A 41 18.33 2.51 10.89
C PRO A 41 17.77 1.33 11.67
N VAL A 42 18.35 1.07 12.84
CA VAL A 42 17.91 0.04 13.78
C VAL A 42 17.67 0.71 15.13
N TRP A 43 16.54 0.43 15.76
CA TRP A 43 16.14 1.07 17.00
C TRP A 43 15.42 0.10 17.93
N GLY A 44 15.24 0.55 19.16
CA GLY A 44 14.53 -0.18 20.19
C GLY A 44 14.46 0.61 21.47
N PHE A 45 14.32 -0.13 22.57
CA PHE A 45 14.08 0.41 23.89
C PHE A 45 15.10 -0.13 24.89
N SER A 46 15.48 0.70 25.84
CA SER A 46 16.17 0.30 27.06
C SER A 46 15.82 1.22 28.20
N GLU A 47 16.42 1.02 29.37
CA GLU A 47 16.40 2.05 30.40
C GLU A 47 17.09 3.33 29.88
N PRO A 48 16.67 4.54 30.31
CA PRO A 48 17.23 5.80 29.85
C PRO A 48 18.72 5.98 30.16
N PHE A 49 19.42 6.68 29.27
CA PHE A 49 20.84 7.06 29.39
C PHE A 49 21.85 5.90 29.49
N LEU A 50 21.44 4.68 29.15
CA LEU A 50 22.33 3.53 29.13
C LEU A 50 23.07 3.39 27.79
N PRO A 51 24.35 2.96 27.79
CA PRO A 51 25.06 2.56 26.59
C PRO A 51 24.41 1.32 25.95
N VAL A 52 24.10 1.42 24.66
CA VAL A 52 23.58 0.30 23.86
C VAL A 52 24.55 0.02 22.72
N THR A 53 25.08 -1.20 22.65
CA THR A 53 25.88 -1.69 21.53
C THR A 53 25.01 -2.60 20.68
N VAL A 54 25.00 -2.37 19.37
CA VAL A 54 24.20 -3.12 18.40
C VAL A 54 25.12 -3.67 17.32
N ARG A 55 24.94 -4.95 17.00
CA ARG A 55 25.67 -5.65 15.94
C ARG A 55 24.70 -6.09 14.86
N LEU A 56 25.03 -5.82 13.60
CA LEU A 56 24.33 -6.31 12.42
C LEU A 56 25.36 -6.83 11.42
N ALA A 57 25.31 -8.12 11.12
CA ALA A 57 26.37 -8.81 10.38
C ALA A 57 27.75 -8.60 11.04
N ASP A 58 28.71 -8.06 10.29
CA ASP A 58 30.07 -7.71 10.71
C ASP A 58 30.18 -6.28 11.28
N GLN A 59 29.11 -5.49 11.20
CA GLN A 59 29.11 -4.10 11.65
C GLN A 59 28.69 -3.98 13.12
N THR A 60 29.40 -3.16 13.87
CA THR A 60 29.06 -2.80 15.26
C THR A 60 28.86 -1.29 15.37
N ARG A 61 27.85 -0.87 16.13
CA ARG A 61 27.54 0.52 16.46
C ARG A 61 27.22 0.63 17.95
N THR A 62 27.51 1.79 18.54
CA THR A 62 27.14 2.09 19.92
C THR A 62 26.41 3.42 19.98
N THR A 63 25.44 3.53 20.88
CA THR A 63 24.69 4.75 21.16
C THR A 63 24.33 4.82 22.64
N LEU A 64 23.72 5.92 23.07
CA LEU A 64 23.06 6.03 24.38
C LEU A 64 21.56 6.05 24.16
N SER A 65 20.80 5.40 25.05
CA SER A 65 19.35 5.59 25.07
C SER A 65 18.97 7.00 25.52
N ALA A 66 17.91 7.51 24.93
CA ALA A 66 17.33 8.81 25.18
C ALA A 66 16.57 8.83 26.54
N PRO A 67 16.15 10.02 27.02
CA PRO A 67 15.38 10.14 28.27
C PRO A 67 14.08 9.31 28.30
N ASP A 68 13.49 9.04 27.14
CA ASP A 68 12.28 8.22 27.00
C ASP A 68 12.58 6.72 26.82
N GLY A 69 13.86 6.32 26.95
CA GLY A 69 14.32 4.94 26.80
C GLY A 69 14.54 4.50 25.35
N THR A 70 14.23 5.32 24.35
CA THR A 70 14.47 4.96 22.95
C THR A 70 15.95 5.04 22.60
N TRP A 71 16.45 4.14 21.75
CA TRP A 71 17.80 4.22 21.20
C TRP A 71 17.77 3.93 19.70
N ARG A 72 18.73 4.48 18.95
CA ARG A 72 18.85 4.23 17.51
C ARG A 72 20.29 4.28 17.05
N VAL A 73 20.64 3.38 16.12
CA VAL A 73 21.89 3.37 15.37
C VAL A 73 21.60 3.27 13.87
N THR A 74 22.59 3.61 13.04
CA THR A 74 22.48 3.46 11.58
C THR A 74 23.66 2.64 11.06
N PHE A 75 23.36 1.59 10.31
CA PHE A 75 24.34 0.73 9.64
C PHE A 75 24.52 1.11 8.17
N SER A 76 25.70 0.78 7.65
CA SER A 76 26.01 0.91 6.22
C SER A 76 25.20 -0.10 5.40
N PRO A 77 24.96 0.17 4.11
CA PRO A 77 24.24 -0.74 3.23
C PRO A 77 24.80 -2.16 3.21
N LEU A 78 23.90 -3.14 3.19
CA LEU A 78 24.20 -4.55 2.96
C LEU A 78 23.78 -4.94 1.54
N ARG A 79 24.41 -5.97 0.97
CA ARG A 79 24.01 -6.58 -0.30
C ARG A 79 22.96 -7.66 -0.04
N ALA A 80 22.06 -7.92 -0.99
CA ALA A 80 21.16 -9.07 -0.89
C ALA A 80 21.94 -10.36 -0.58
N SER A 81 21.36 -11.15 0.31
CA SER A 81 21.87 -12.46 0.71
C SER A 81 20.75 -13.29 1.31
N SER A 82 20.67 -14.55 0.89
CA SER A 82 19.84 -15.58 1.50
C SER A 82 20.50 -16.22 2.73
N GLU A 83 21.79 -15.95 2.99
CA GLU A 83 22.48 -16.42 4.17
C GLU A 83 22.05 -15.60 5.40
N PRO A 84 21.58 -16.24 6.48
CA PRO A 84 21.24 -15.54 7.70
C PRO A 84 22.41 -14.78 8.30
N ILE A 85 22.16 -13.53 8.69
CA ILE A 85 23.09 -12.69 9.43
C ILE A 85 22.59 -12.49 10.87
N PRO A 86 23.50 -12.23 11.82
CA PRO A 86 23.11 -11.90 13.18
C PRO A 86 22.65 -10.45 13.31
N LEU A 87 21.64 -10.23 14.16
CA LEU A 87 21.27 -8.93 14.70
C LEU A 87 21.17 -9.03 16.22
N GLU A 88 22.00 -8.27 16.93
CA GLU A 88 22.11 -8.36 18.39
C GLU A 88 22.18 -6.96 18.99
N ALA A 89 21.62 -6.78 20.19
CA ALA A 89 21.81 -5.60 21.01
C ALA A 89 22.16 -5.97 22.44
N SER A 90 23.02 -5.18 23.07
CA SER A 90 23.42 -5.36 24.46
C SER A 90 23.52 -4.03 25.20
N SER A 91 23.15 -4.04 26.48
CA SER A 91 23.32 -2.92 27.42
C SER A 91 23.67 -3.48 28.80
N GLY A 92 24.88 -3.18 29.29
CA GLY A 92 25.44 -3.87 30.45
C GLY A 92 25.49 -5.40 30.24
N ASP A 93 24.96 -6.16 31.19
CA ASP A 93 24.90 -7.63 31.12
C ASP A 93 23.71 -8.16 30.30
N ALA A 94 22.75 -7.29 29.95
CA ALA A 94 21.58 -7.70 29.20
C ALA A 94 21.84 -7.75 27.70
N LYS A 95 21.26 -8.76 27.05
CA LYS A 95 21.43 -9.04 25.62
C LYS A 95 20.11 -9.50 25.01
N VAL A 96 19.89 -9.09 23.77
CA VAL A 96 18.80 -9.56 22.91
C VAL A 96 19.37 -9.90 21.53
N GLU A 97 18.89 -10.98 20.94
CA GLU A 97 19.28 -11.48 19.63
C GLU A 97 18.01 -11.63 18.78
N VAL A 98 18.13 -11.30 17.49
CA VAL A 98 17.15 -11.58 16.46
C VAL A 98 17.76 -12.59 15.50
N ARG A 99 17.07 -13.70 15.28
CA ARG A 99 17.55 -14.87 14.53
C ARG A 99 16.99 -14.90 13.13
N ASP A 100 17.71 -15.60 12.24
CA ASP A 100 17.31 -15.79 10.85
C ASP A 100 17.03 -14.45 10.12
N VAL A 101 17.93 -13.48 10.23
CA VAL A 101 17.81 -12.21 9.48
C VAL A 101 18.38 -12.39 8.08
N VAL A 102 17.61 -12.10 7.03
CA VAL A 102 18.10 -12.11 5.64
C VAL A 102 18.05 -10.72 5.03
N VAL A 103 18.87 -10.47 4.00
CA VAL A 103 18.98 -9.16 3.34
C VAL A 103 18.35 -9.24 1.96
N GLY A 104 17.39 -8.36 1.67
CA GLY A 104 16.68 -8.39 0.40
C GLY A 104 15.78 -7.17 0.20
N GLU A 105 14.67 -7.36 -0.51
CA GLU A 105 13.71 -6.29 -0.83
C GLU A 105 12.59 -6.25 0.22
N VAL A 106 12.26 -5.06 0.73
CA VAL A 106 11.18 -4.90 1.72
C VAL A 106 10.12 -3.95 1.19
N TRP A 107 8.86 -4.39 1.20
CA TRP A 107 7.72 -3.57 0.78
C TRP A 107 6.63 -3.53 1.85
N ILE A 108 5.89 -2.43 1.92
CA ILE A 108 4.65 -2.36 2.73
C ILE A 108 3.46 -2.75 1.85
N CYS A 109 2.52 -3.52 2.38
CA CYS A 109 1.19 -3.70 1.81
C CYS A 109 0.14 -3.15 2.79
N SER A 110 -0.73 -2.26 2.30
CA SER A 110 -1.70 -1.57 3.14
C SER A 110 -3.00 -1.26 2.39
N GLY A 111 -4.00 -0.79 3.13
CA GLY A 111 -5.32 -0.47 2.63
C GLY A 111 -6.40 -1.20 3.44
N GLN A 112 -7.50 -1.52 2.77
CA GLN A 112 -8.67 -2.11 3.42
C GLN A 112 -8.86 -3.60 3.06
N SER A 113 -10.10 -4.07 3.13
CA SER A 113 -10.46 -5.50 3.10
C SER A 113 -9.99 -6.23 1.86
N ASN A 114 -9.88 -5.56 0.71
CA ASN A 114 -9.36 -6.16 -0.51
C ASN A 114 -7.84 -6.42 -0.45
N MET A 115 -7.06 -5.61 0.29
CA MET A 115 -5.65 -5.89 0.60
C MET A 115 -5.52 -6.89 1.76
N GLU A 116 -6.35 -6.79 2.80
CA GLU A 116 -6.38 -7.71 3.96
C GLU A 116 -6.79 -9.13 3.57
N TRP A 117 -7.48 -9.29 2.42
CA TRP A 117 -8.10 -10.55 2.00
C TRP A 117 -7.13 -11.74 2.10
N PRO A 118 -7.47 -12.80 2.86
CA PRO A 118 -6.55 -13.89 3.12
C PRO A 118 -6.39 -14.78 1.89
N LEU A 119 -5.20 -15.35 1.72
CA LEU A 119 -4.90 -16.29 0.64
C LEU A 119 -5.87 -17.48 0.61
N SER A 120 -6.28 -17.96 1.79
CA SER A 120 -7.25 -19.06 1.98
C SER A 120 -8.66 -18.78 1.44
N ALA A 121 -8.99 -17.52 1.16
CA ALA A 121 -10.29 -17.11 0.63
C ALA A 121 -10.24 -16.70 -0.86
N THR A 122 -9.18 -17.05 -1.58
CA THR A 122 -9.04 -16.77 -3.03
C THR A 122 -9.58 -17.92 -3.89
N ASP A 123 -9.79 -17.68 -5.19
CA ASP A 123 -10.38 -18.67 -6.12
C ASP A 123 -9.57 -19.98 -6.22
N HIS A 124 -8.24 -19.89 -6.08
CA HIS A 124 -7.31 -21.02 -6.21
C HIS A 124 -6.57 -21.32 -4.90
N ALA A 125 -7.18 -20.99 -3.75
CA ALA A 125 -6.56 -21.04 -2.43
C ALA A 125 -5.80 -22.34 -2.12
N GLN A 126 -6.38 -23.51 -2.42
CA GLN A 126 -5.74 -24.80 -2.14
C GLN A 126 -4.41 -24.99 -2.89
N GLU A 127 -4.39 -24.67 -4.18
CA GLU A 127 -3.20 -24.75 -5.03
C GLU A 127 -2.15 -23.71 -4.61
N ASP A 128 -2.59 -22.48 -4.35
CA ASP A 128 -1.71 -21.38 -3.99
C ASP A 128 -1.06 -21.56 -2.63
N ILE A 129 -1.78 -22.13 -1.65
CA ILE A 129 -1.25 -22.50 -0.33
C ILE A 129 -0.32 -23.70 -0.44
N ALA A 130 -0.70 -24.75 -1.18
CA ALA A 130 0.16 -25.93 -1.35
C ALA A 130 1.51 -25.58 -2.00
N SER A 131 1.51 -24.61 -2.92
CA SER A 131 2.74 -24.10 -3.58
C SER A 131 3.47 -23.00 -2.81
N ALA A 132 2.92 -22.49 -1.70
CA ALA A 132 3.51 -21.42 -0.91
C ALA A 132 4.68 -21.93 -0.04
N ASN A 133 5.76 -22.39 -0.65
CA ASN A 133 6.92 -22.95 0.04
C ASN A 133 8.22 -22.20 -0.35
N ASP A 134 8.33 -20.94 0.06
CA ASP A 134 9.50 -20.08 -0.19
C ASP A 134 9.96 -19.45 1.12
N ASN A 135 11.05 -19.98 1.69
CA ASN A 135 11.58 -19.53 2.97
C ASN A 135 12.26 -18.14 2.91
N LEU A 136 12.45 -17.59 1.71
CA LEU A 136 12.95 -16.25 1.47
C LEU A 136 11.83 -15.24 1.17
N LEU A 137 10.57 -15.70 1.16
CA LEU A 137 9.39 -14.83 1.20
C LEU A 137 8.86 -14.80 2.63
N ARG A 138 8.79 -13.60 3.22
CA ARG A 138 8.41 -13.43 4.63
C ARG A 138 7.48 -12.24 4.80
N ILE A 139 6.51 -12.34 5.70
CA ILE A 139 5.52 -11.28 5.91
C ILE A 139 5.47 -10.91 7.40
N PHE A 140 5.72 -9.64 7.72
CA PHE A 140 5.46 -9.05 9.02
C PHE A 140 4.03 -8.57 9.11
N THR A 141 3.20 -9.19 9.94
CA THR A 141 1.81 -8.77 10.11
C THR A 141 1.69 -7.85 11.32
N VAL A 142 1.29 -6.60 11.08
CA VAL A 142 0.97 -5.63 12.14
C VAL A 142 -0.40 -5.94 12.71
N LYS A 143 -0.52 -5.97 14.03
CA LYS A 143 -1.79 -6.12 14.72
C LYS A 143 -2.64 -4.86 14.53
N ASN A 144 -3.88 -5.07 14.10
CA ASN A 144 -4.90 -4.02 13.99
C ASN A 144 -5.04 -3.23 15.30
N THR A 145 -4.55 -1.99 15.26
CA THR A 145 -4.47 -1.08 16.41
C THR A 145 -4.84 0.33 15.96
N ALA A 146 -5.91 0.90 16.52
CA ALA A 146 -6.27 2.29 16.30
C ALA A 146 -5.80 3.11 17.50
N SER A 147 -5.15 4.25 17.25
CA SER A 147 -4.62 5.12 18.31
C SER A 147 -4.88 6.58 18.00
N ASP A 148 -5.29 7.36 18.99
CA ASP A 148 -5.44 8.82 18.86
C ASP A 148 -4.10 9.58 18.98
N THR A 149 -3.02 8.85 19.27
CA THR A 149 -1.65 9.34 19.39
C THR A 149 -0.68 8.42 18.67
N ALA A 150 0.36 9.00 18.05
CA ALA A 150 1.41 8.24 17.37
C ALA A 150 2.12 7.27 18.32
N LEU A 151 2.02 5.96 18.06
CA LEU A 151 2.72 4.95 18.83
C LEU A 151 4.23 4.94 18.47
N GLN A 152 5.06 4.72 19.48
CA GLN A 152 6.51 4.58 19.30
C GLN A 152 6.91 3.23 18.68
N ASP A 153 6.07 2.22 18.83
CA ASP A 153 6.23 0.88 18.25
C ASP A 153 4.88 0.33 17.81
N VAL A 154 4.91 -0.64 16.91
CA VAL A 154 3.76 -1.46 16.54
C VAL A 154 3.79 -2.77 17.32
N THR A 155 2.72 -3.54 17.24
CA THR A 155 2.75 -4.96 17.61
C THR A 155 2.66 -5.78 16.33
N GLY A 156 3.50 -6.79 16.16
CA GLY A 156 3.47 -7.65 14.98
C GLY A 156 4.52 -8.75 15.06
N GLN A 157 4.53 -9.62 14.06
CA GLN A 157 5.51 -10.70 13.95
C GLN A 157 5.79 -11.06 12.50
N TRP A 158 7.02 -11.46 12.21
CA TRP A 158 7.42 -12.02 10.92
C TRP A 158 6.98 -13.48 10.83
N THR A 159 6.47 -13.84 9.65
CA THR A 159 6.05 -15.20 9.31
C THR A 159 6.74 -15.61 8.02
N VAL A 160 7.50 -16.72 8.07
CA VAL A 160 8.04 -17.36 6.88
C VAL A 160 6.91 -18.00 6.09
N VAL A 161 6.90 -17.83 4.77
CA VAL A 161 5.84 -18.40 3.92
C VAL A 161 6.08 -19.90 3.69
N THR A 162 5.17 -20.69 4.25
CA THR A 162 5.10 -22.15 4.11
C THR A 162 3.65 -22.54 3.84
N PRO A 163 3.36 -23.76 3.35
CA PRO A 163 1.98 -24.21 3.19
C PRO A 163 1.17 -24.16 4.50
N ALA A 164 1.83 -24.30 5.66
CA ALA A 164 1.18 -24.24 6.96
C ALA A 164 0.84 -22.80 7.41
N SER A 165 1.60 -21.81 6.96
CA SER A 165 1.47 -20.41 7.40
C SER A 165 0.80 -19.50 6.38
N ALA A 166 0.74 -19.89 5.10
CA ALA A 166 0.33 -18.99 4.02
C ALA A 166 -1.17 -18.63 4.01
N GLY A 167 -2.04 -19.53 4.49
CA GLY A 167 -3.49 -19.38 4.43
C GLY A 167 -4.06 -18.05 4.97
N PRO A 168 -3.68 -17.57 6.18
CA PRO A 168 -4.17 -16.31 6.74
C PRO A 168 -3.47 -15.05 6.22
N LEU A 169 -2.38 -15.16 5.45
CA LEU A 169 -1.62 -14.00 4.99
C LEU A 169 -2.39 -13.23 3.91
N THR A 170 -2.14 -11.92 3.80
CA THR A 170 -2.64 -11.08 2.70
C THR A 170 -2.34 -11.73 1.35
N ALA A 171 -3.38 -12.01 0.58
CA ALA A 171 -3.25 -12.65 -0.72
C ALA A 171 -2.48 -11.75 -1.71
N ILE A 172 -2.81 -10.46 -1.74
CA ILE A 172 -2.18 -9.51 -2.67
C ILE A 172 -0.71 -9.29 -2.30
N GLY A 173 -0.41 -9.11 -1.01
CA GLY A 173 0.97 -9.01 -0.54
C GLY A 173 1.80 -10.25 -0.86
N TYR A 174 1.23 -11.44 -0.66
CA TYR A 174 1.85 -12.72 -1.05
C TYR A 174 2.11 -12.79 -2.56
N PHE A 175 1.11 -12.53 -3.42
CA PHE A 175 1.30 -12.65 -4.86
C PHE A 175 2.24 -11.58 -5.42
N PHE A 176 2.24 -10.36 -4.88
CA PHE A 176 3.22 -9.34 -5.22
C PHE A 176 4.64 -9.83 -4.91
N ALA A 177 4.87 -10.29 -3.68
CA ALA A 177 6.18 -10.79 -3.25
C ALA A 177 6.61 -12.04 -4.03
N LYS A 178 5.69 -12.97 -4.31
CA LYS A 178 5.94 -14.17 -5.12
C LYS A 178 6.39 -13.81 -6.53
N ASN A 179 5.76 -12.80 -7.15
CA ASN A 179 6.18 -12.32 -8.47
C ASN A 179 7.56 -11.65 -8.43
N LEU A 180 7.89 -10.90 -7.37
CA LEU A 180 9.24 -10.37 -7.19
C LEU A 180 10.26 -11.50 -6.99
N ARG A 181 10.00 -12.48 -6.11
CA ARG A 181 10.87 -13.65 -5.89
C ARG A 181 11.13 -14.46 -7.15
N ALA A 182 10.14 -14.56 -8.05
CA ALA A 182 10.30 -15.25 -9.32
C ALA A 182 11.17 -14.49 -10.34
N ASN A 183 11.35 -13.18 -10.15
CA ASN A 183 12.07 -12.30 -11.08
C ASN A 183 13.33 -11.68 -10.49
N LEU A 184 13.58 -11.87 -9.20
CA LEU A 184 14.69 -11.32 -8.44
C LEU A 184 15.37 -12.45 -7.67
N ASP A 185 16.70 -12.52 -7.74
CA ASP A 185 17.52 -13.43 -6.95
C ASP A 185 17.75 -12.90 -5.51
N SER A 186 16.74 -12.21 -4.94
CA SER A 186 16.78 -11.58 -3.62
C SER A 186 15.64 -12.10 -2.72
N PRO A 187 15.85 -12.27 -1.41
CA PRO A 187 14.75 -12.41 -0.45
C PRO A 187 13.77 -11.25 -0.54
N VAL A 188 12.50 -11.50 -0.21
CA VAL A 188 11.44 -10.48 -0.23
C VAL A 188 10.66 -10.51 1.08
N GLY A 189 10.65 -9.38 1.77
CA GLY A 189 9.84 -9.11 2.95
C GLY A 189 8.64 -8.23 2.61
N MET A 190 7.46 -8.61 3.10
CA MET A 190 6.28 -7.74 3.12
C MET A 190 5.99 -7.28 4.54
N ILE A 191 5.50 -6.06 4.69
CA ILE A 191 4.97 -5.52 5.95
C ILE A 191 3.48 -5.26 5.73
N ASP A 192 2.64 -6.06 6.37
CA ASP A 192 1.19 -6.01 6.27
C ASP A 192 0.60 -5.08 7.33
N THR A 193 0.06 -3.95 6.85
CA THR A 193 -0.63 -2.93 7.64
C THR A 193 -2.03 -2.70 7.05
N THR A 194 -2.89 -3.73 7.08
CA THR A 194 -4.21 -3.70 6.45
C THR A 194 -5.33 -3.72 7.47
N TRP A 195 -6.48 -3.08 7.16
CA TRP A 195 -7.68 -3.19 7.99
C TRP A 195 -8.96 -2.89 7.18
N GLY A 196 -9.85 -3.88 7.09
CA GLY A 196 -11.14 -3.82 6.42
C GLY A 196 -12.06 -2.65 6.77
N GLY A 197 -12.73 -2.12 5.74
CA GLY A 197 -13.75 -1.06 5.85
C GLY A 197 -13.21 0.35 6.07
N THR A 198 -11.90 0.54 6.09
CA THR A 198 -11.29 1.80 6.51
C THR A 198 -11.18 2.82 5.37
N PRO A 199 -11.50 4.11 5.63
CA PRO A 199 -11.34 5.17 4.64
C PRO A 199 -9.91 5.74 4.66
N VAL A 200 -9.46 6.35 3.56
CA VAL A 200 -8.08 6.84 3.41
C VAL A 200 -7.65 7.82 4.50
N GLU A 201 -8.56 8.66 5.00
CA GLU A 201 -8.24 9.63 6.05
C GLU A 201 -7.73 8.99 7.34
N ALA A 202 -8.13 7.74 7.65
CA ALA A 202 -7.64 7.03 8.83
C ALA A 202 -6.14 6.71 8.75
N TRP A 203 -5.61 6.66 7.53
CA TRP A 203 -4.22 6.36 7.18
C TRP A 203 -3.39 7.62 6.90
N THR A 204 -3.98 8.81 6.97
CA THR A 204 -3.30 10.10 6.82
C THR A 204 -3.05 10.71 8.20
N PRO A 205 -1.83 11.17 8.55
CA PRO A 205 -1.57 11.76 9.87
C PRO A 205 -2.47 12.95 10.17
N ALA A 206 -2.81 13.13 11.46
CA ALA A 206 -3.67 14.22 11.93
C ALA A 206 -3.17 15.61 11.50
N SER A 207 -1.84 15.83 11.59
CA SER A 207 -1.19 17.09 11.23
C SER A 207 -1.40 17.51 9.77
N ALA A 208 -1.64 16.56 8.87
CA ALA A 208 -1.89 16.85 7.46
C ALA A 208 -3.23 17.56 7.23
N PHE A 209 -4.18 17.40 8.16
CA PHE A 209 -5.49 18.04 8.09
C PHE A 209 -5.48 19.45 8.69
N GLU A 210 -4.65 19.70 9.70
CA GLU A 210 -4.60 20.97 10.43
C GLU A 210 -4.26 22.16 9.52
N SER A 211 -3.52 21.92 8.43
CA SER A 211 -3.13 22.92 7.44
C SER A 211 -4.08 22.99 6.23
N ARG A 212 -5.22 22.30 6.25
CA ARG A 212 -6.11 22.10 5.09
C ARG A 212 -7.56 22.45 5.38
N PRO A 213 -7.97 23.73 5.23
CA PRO A 213 -9.36 24.16 5.42
C PRO A 213 -10.36 23.43 4.51
N ASP A 214 -9.93 23.02 3.33
CA ASP A 214 -10.73 22.23 2.38
C ASP A 214 -11.03 20.81 2.85
N LEU A 215 -10.33 20.32 3.88
CA LEU A 215 -10.52 19.02 4.52
C LEU A 215 -11.07 19.13 5.95
N ALA A 216 -11.50 20.32 6.39
CA ALA A 216 -11.98 20.54 7.76
C ALA A 216 -13.13 19.60 8.13
N SER A 217 -14.10 19.38 7.24
CA SER A 217 -15.23 18.46 7.49
C SER A 217 -14.81 16.99 7.65
N VAL A 218 -13.68 16.60 7.05
CA VAL A 218 -13.09 15.27 7.29
C VAL A 218 -12.52 15.22 8.68
N PHE A 219 -11.76 16.25 9.05
CA PHE A 219 -11.05 16.28 10.32
C PHE A 219 -11.97 16.38 11.53
N GLU A 220 -13.14 17.02 11.39
CA GLU A 220 -14.20 17.02 12.41
C GLU A 220 -14.58 15.60 12.88
N ARG A 221 -14.48 14.60 12.00
CA ARG A 221 -14.75 13.20 12.33
C ARG A 221 -13.72 12.57 13.25
N ARG A 222 -12.52 13.16 13.42
CA ARG A 222 -11.44 12.63 14.28
C ARG A 222 -11.87 12.50 15.74
N ASN A 223 -12.67 13.44 16.24
CA ASN A 223 -13.10 13.47 17.63
C ASN A 223 -14.56 13.04 17.82
N ASN A 224 -15.22 12.55 16.76
CA ASN A 224 -16.60 12.12 16.84
C ASN A 224 -16.69 10.70 17.45
N PRO A 225 -17.27 10.54 18.65
CA PRO A 225 -17.36 9.24 19.32
C PRO A 225 -18.23 8.22 18.55
N GLN A 226 -19.14 8.69 17.69
CA GLN A 226 -20.02 7.84 16.88
C GLN A 226 -19.30 7.22 15.68
N VAL A 227 -18.14 7.75 15.30
CA VAL A 227 -17.28 7.19 14.26
C VAL A 227 -16.38 6.14 14.91
N GLY A 228 -16.36 4.92 14.37
CA GLY A 228 -15.47 3.86 14.82
C GLY A 228 -14.01 4.30 14.77
N ALA A 229 -13.20 3.92 15.75
CA ALA A 229 -11.82 4.40 15.91
C ALA A 229 -10.97 4.20 14.65
N GLN A 230 -11.13 3.06 13.98
CA GLN A 230 -10.46 2.71 12.73
C GLN A 230 -10.91 3.53 11.50
N HIS A 231 -11.97 4.32 11.61
CA HIS A 231 -12.44 5.24 10.56
C HIS A 231 -12.09 6.70 10.83
N ARG A 232 -11.53 7.01 12.01
CA ARG A 232 -11.22 8.38 12.39
C ARG A 232 -9.92 8.84 11.71
N PRO A 233 -9.89 10.06 11.15
CA PRO A 233 -8.69 10.62 10.54
C PRO A 233 -7.44 10.41 11.40
N GLY A 234 -6.38 9.83 10.83
CA GLY A 234 -5.08 9.57 11.44
C GLY A 234 -4.96 8.41 12.42
N TYR A 235 -6.04 7.78 12.86
CA TYR A 235 -5.95 6.79 13.93
C TYR A 235 -5.18 5.51 13.55
N LEU A 236 -5.26 5.09 12.29
CA LEU A 236 -4.54 3.91 11.81
C LEU A 236 -3.12 4.25 11.37
N TYR A 237 -2.89 5.45 10.87
CA TYR A 237 -1.53 5.95 10.68
C TYR A 237 -0.76 5.91 12.01
N ASP A 238 -1.34 6.50 13.05
CA ASP A 238 -0.76 6.61 14.38
C ASP A 238 -0.55 5.25 15.05
N GLY A 239 -1.49 4.31 14.86
CA GLY A 239 -1.48 2.99 15.48
C GLY A 239 -0.74 1.88 14.72
N MET A 240 -0.62 1.96 13.40
CA MET A 240 -0.11 0.85 12.57
C MET A 240 1.04 1.22 11.63
N VAL A 241 1.24 2.49 11.30
CA VAL A 241 2.20 2.92 10.27
C VAL A 241 3.35 3.70 10.88
N ARG A 242 3.06 4.66 11.76
CA ARG A 242 4.05 5.61 12.28
C ARG A 242 5.19 4.93 13.04
N GLY A 243 4.90 3.86 13.78
CA GLY A 243 5.90 3.08 14.52
C GLY A 243 6.87 2.29 13.62
N LEU A 244 6.52 2.07 12.35
CA LEU A 244 7.40 1.41 11.38
C LEU A 244 8.44 2.37 10.79
N ALA A 245 8.19 3.69 10.79
CA ALA A 245 9.16 4.66 10.31
C ALA A 245 10.28 4.85 11.36
N PRO A 246 11.57 4.75 11.00
CA PRO A 246 12.11 4.85 9.64
C PRO A 246 12.67 3.52 9.06
N PHE A 247 12.05 2.36 9.31
CA PHE A 247 12.50 1.07 8.76
C PHE A 247 12.73 1.19 7.26
N ARG A 248 13.89 0.79 6.73
CA ARG A 248 14.10 0.92 5.28
C ARG A 248 13.19 -0.02 4.51
N ILE A 249 12.52 0.56 3.53
CA ILE A 249 11.69 -0.15 2.56
C ILE A 249 12.10 0.28 1.15
N ARG A 250 11.84 -0.58 0.18
CA ARG A 250 11.86 -0.25 -1.24
C ARG A 250 10.69 0.66 -1.58
N GLY A 251 9.47 0.27 -1.20
CA GLY A 251 8.24 1.00 -1.52
C GLY A 251 7.00 0.44 -0.82
N ALA A 252 5.82 0.85 -1.27
CA ALA A 252 4.53 0.40 -0.75
C ALA A 252 3.57 -0.01 -1.87
N ILE A 253 2.70 -0.97 -1.56
CA ILE A 253 1.52 -1.33 -2.34
C ILE A 253 0.24 -1.05 -1.57
N TRP A 254 -0.80 -0.62 -2.27
CA TRP A 254 -2.02 -0.10 -1.65
C TRP A 254 -3.30 -0.56 -2.38
N TYR A 255 -4.32 -0.98 -1.63
CA TYR A 255 -5.64 -1.24 -2.20
C TYR A 255 -6.71 -0.77 -1.22
N GLN A 256 -7.26 0.40 -1.53
CA GLN A 256 -8.33 1.03 -0.80
C GLN A 256 -9.06 2.03 -1.69
N GLY A 257 -10.32 2.27 -1.37
CA GLY A 257 -11.11 3.36 -1.92
C GLY A 257 -12.60 3.14 -1.75
N GLU A 258 -13.02 1.89 -1.53
CA GLU A 258 -14.43 1.50 -1.46
C GLU A 258 -15.17 2.30 -0.37
N SER A 259 -14.54 2.53 0.79
CA SER A 259 -15.09 3.35 1.88
C SER A 259 -15.09 4.86 1.60
N ASN A 260 -14.55 5.30 0.46
CA ASN A 260 -14.51 6.68 0.01
C ASN A 260 -15.34 6.93 -1.27
N VAL A 261 -16.02 5.91 -1.83
CA VAL A 261 -16.81 6.03 -3.07
C VAL A 261 -17.82 7.19 -3.02
N SER A 262 -18.52 7.36 -1.90
CA SER A 262 -19.49 8.45 -1.74
C SER A 262 -18.86 9.85 -1.70
N ARG A 263 -17.54 9.95 -1.52
CA ARG A 263 -16.76 11.21 -1.45
C ARG A 263 -15.56 11.17 -2.42
N ALA A 264 -15.77 10.58 -3.60
CA ALA A 264 -14.72 10.37 -4.59
C ALA A 264 -13.99 11.67 -4.99
N TRP A 265 -14.69 12.80 -5.10
CA TRP A 265 -14.07 14.09 -5.39
C TRP A 265 -13.04 14.50 -4.33
N GLN A 266 -13.37 14.32 -3.05
CA GLN A 266 -12.45 14.60 -1.94
C GLN A 266 -11.26 13.63 -1.90
N TYR A 267 -11.45 12.39 -2.36
CA TYR A 267 -10.39 11.39 -2.46
C TYR A 267 -9.22 11.84 -3.35
N ARG A 268 -9.51 12.62 -4.40
CA ARG A 268 -8.51 13.21 -5.31
C ARG A 268 -7.45 14.02 -4.56
N THR A 269 -7.80 14.58 -3.42
CA THR A 269 -6.91 15.35 -2.55
C THR A 269 -6.32 14.48 -1.45
N LEU A 270 -7.15 13.68 -0.78
CA LEU A 270 -6.74 12.90 0.39
C LEU A 270 -5.69 11.83 0.07
N PHE A 271 -5.85 11.14 -1.07
CA PHE A 271 -4.97 10.02 -1.38
C PHE A 271 -3.54 10.45 -1.75
N PRO A 272 -3.32 11.47 -2.63
CA PRO A 272 -1.99 12.04 -2.82
C PRO A 272 -1.36 12.57 -1.52
N LEU A 273 -2.15 13.26 -0.69
CA LEU A 273 -1.69 13.79 0.59
C LEU A 273 -1.20 12.67 1.52
N MET A 274 -1.94 11.55 1.61
CA MET A 274 -1.51 10.40 2.40
C MET A 274 -0.14 9.85 1.94
N ILE A 275 0.05 9.70 0.63
CA ILE A 275 1.32 9.23 0.05
C ILE A 275 2.47 10.17 0.39
N GLU A 276 2.25 11.48 0.27
CA GLU A 276 3.25 12.52 0.59
C GLU A 276 3.66 12.46 2.06
N GLU A 277 2.69 12.34 2.96
CA GLU A 277 2.93 12.25 4.41
C GLU A 277 3.69 10.98 4.80
N TRP A 278 3.37 9.82 4.19
CA TRP A 278 4.12 8.58 4.41
C TRP A 278 5.57 8.72 3.93
N ARG A 279 5.79 9.34 2.76
CA ARG A 279 7.14 9.61 2.25
C ARG A 279 7.92 10.55 3.18
N ALA A 280 7.26 11.56 3.73
CA ALA A 280 7.86 12.48 4.70
C ALA A 280 8.28 11.76 5.99
N ALA A 281 7.46 10.83 6.49
CA ALA A 281 7.73 10.06 7.70
C ALA A 281 8.99 9.17 7.57
N TRP A 282 9.17 8.52 6.41
CA TRP A 282 10.31 7.62 6.19
C TRP A 282 11.64 8.34 5.93
N LYS A 283 11.60 9.62 5.51
CA LYS A 283 12.80 10.43 5.21
C LYS A 283 13.79 9.69 4.28
N GLN A 284 13.27 9.07 3.22
CA GLN A 284 14.06 8.32 2.23
C GLN A 284 13.80 8.75 0.78
N GLY A 285 13.26 9.96 0.63
CA GLY A 285 12.78 10.50 -0.64
C GLY A 285 11.45 9.86 -1.07
N ALA A 286 11.07 10.13 -2.32
CA ALA A 286 9.87 9.56 -2.92
C ALA A 286 10.09 8.08 -3.23
N PHE A 287 9.79 7.20 -2.28
CA PHE A 287 9.78 5.76 -2.54
C PHE A 287 8.57 5.39 -3.45
N PRO A 288 8.70 4.36 -4.30
CA PRO A 288 7.61 3.81 -5.11
C PRO A 288 6.34 3.52 -4.33
N PHE A 289 5.20 3.95 -4.85
CA PHE A 289 3.89 3.71 -4.24
C PHE A 289 2.91 3.21 -5.31
N TYR A 290 2.62 1.92 -5.32
CA TYR A 290 1.76 1.29 -6.32
C TYR A 290 0.41 0.95 -5.75
N PHE A 291 -0.68 1.19 -6.49
CA PHE A 291 -2.01 0.97 -5.97
C PHE A 291 -2.95 0.32 -6.97
N ALA A 292 -3.94 -0.40 -6.48
CA ALA A 292 -5.00 -0.94 -7.31
C ALA A 292 -6.16 0.06 -7.43
N GLN A 293 -6.70 0.21 -8.63
CA GLN A 293 -8.04 0.78 -8.78
C GLN A 293 -9.04 -0.16 -8.12
N ILE A 294 -10.07 0.40 -7.46
CA ILE A 294 -11.11 -0.44 -6.87
C ILE A 294 -11.86 -1.20 -7.96
N ALA A 295 -12.36 -2.38 -7.63
CA ALA A 295 -13.09 -3.19 -8.60
C ALA A 295 -14.53 -2.69 -8.79
N PRO A 296 -15.16 -2.94 -9.95
CA PRO A 296 -16.60 -2.75 -10.15
C PRO A 296 -17.43 -3.49 -9.10
N PHE A 297 -18.38 -2.77 -8.50
CA PHE A 297 -19.32 -3.25 -7.50
C PHE A 297 -20.57 -2.35 -7.49
N ARG A 298 -21.77 -2.92 -7.40
CA ARG A 298 -23.02 -2.14 -7.30
C ARG A 298 -23.20 -1.58 -5.89
N TYR A 299 -23.13 -0.26 -5.74
CA TYR A 299 -23.26 0.42 -4.43
C TYR A 299 -24.72 0.69 -4.02
N GLY A 300 -25.66 -0.13 -4.51
CA GLY A 300 -27.08 -0.08 -4.15
C GLY A 300 -27.74 1.24 -4.54
N ASN A 301 -28.19 2.01 -3.54
CA ASN A 301 -28.93 3.27 -3.75
C ASN A 301 -28.02 4.48 -4.03
N GLN A 302 -26.70 4.30 -4.07
CA GLN A 302 -25.78 5.38 -4.44
C GLN A 302 -25.88 5.70 -5.93
N ASN A 303 -25.44 6.91 -6.31
CA ASN A 303 -25.31 7.24 -7.73
C ASN A 303 -24.23 6.33 -8.36
N PRO A 304 -24.53 5.59 -9.44
CA PRO A 304 -23.57 4.70 -10.12
C PRO A 304 -22.29 5.41 -10.59
N GLU A 305 -22.34 6.73 -10.82
CA GLU A 305 -21.15 7.50 -11.21
C GLU A 305 -20.16 7.73 -10.06
N ASN A 306 -20.56 7.54 -8.79
CA ASN A 306 -19.67 7.71 -7.63
C ASN A 306 -18.42 6.82 -7.75
N CYS A 307 -18.60 5.56 -8.16
CA CYS A 307 -17.50 4.62 -8.34
C CYS A 307 -16.58 5.05 -9.50
N ALA A 308 -17.16 5.58 -10.57
CA ALA A 308 -16.41 6.09 -11.72
C ALA A 308 -15.57 7.32 -11.36
N GLU A 309 -16.09 8.20 -10.53
CA GLU A 309 -15.34 9.34 -10.01
C GLU A 309 -14.20 8.91 -9.09
N LEU A 310 -14.36 7.80 -8.36
CA LEU A 310 -13.28 7.27 -7.55
C LEU A 310 -12.18 6.65 -8.43
N TRP A 311 -12.53 5.94 -9.50
CA TRP A 311 -11.57 5.49 -10.50
C TRP A 311 -10.81 6.65 -11.14
N GLU A 312 -11.52 7.73 -11.45
CA GLU A 312 -10.92 8.97 -11.92
C GLU A 312 -9.99 9.59 -10.87
N ALA A 313 -10.37 9.56 -9.59
CA ALA A 313 -9.52 10.05 -8.51
C ALA A 313 -8.23 9.23 -8.35
N GLN A 314 -8.31 7.92 -8.50
CA GLN A 314 -7.14 7.03 -8.50
C GLN A 314 -6.24 7.27 -9.72
N LEU A 315 -6.82 7.45 -10.91
CA LEU A 315 -6.07 7.86 -12.11
C LEU A 315 -5.42 9.24 -11.93
N HIS A 316 -6.13 10.18 -11.29
CA HIS A 316 -5.59 11.49 -10.96
C HIS A 316 -4.36 11.37 -10.06
N THR A 317 -4.41 10.58 -9.00
CA THR A 317 -3.24 10.32 -8.14
C THR A 317 -2.06 9.77 -8.92
N TYR A 318 -2.28 8.81 -9.83
CA TYR A 318 -1.21 8.31 -10.70
C TYR A 318 -0.57 9.43 -11.54
N ARG A 319 -1.38 10.34 -12.08
CA ARG A 319 -0.90 11.44 -12.94
C ARG A 319 -0.20 12.56 -12.18
N THR A 320 -0.58 12.81 -10.93
CA THR A 320 -0.11 13.99 -10.18
C THR A 320 0.88 13.66 -9.07
N THR A 321 0.99 12.40 -8.65
CA THR A 321 1.91 11.98 -7.60
C THR A 321 3.08 11.20 -8.21
N PRO A 322 4.32 11.73 -8.15
CA PRO A 322 5.49 11.06 -8.74
C PRO A 322 5.75 9.66 -8.17
N ARG A 323 6.41 8.81 -8.96
CA ARG A 323 6.80 7.44 -8.58
C ARG A 323 5.63 6.61 -8.06
N THR A 324 4.51 6.73 -8.75
CA THR A 324 3.33 5.90 -8.54
C THR A 324 3.05 5.04 -9.77
N GLY A 325 2.14 4.09 -9.60
CA GLY A 325 1.71 3.13 -10.61
C GLY A 325 0.36 2.57 -10.20
N MET A 326 -0.47 2.24 -11.17
CA MET A 326 -1.87 1.92 -10.95
C MET A 326 -2.23 0.59 -11.63
N ALA A 327 -2.59 -0.41 -10.83
CA ALA A 327 -3.15 -1.66 -11.32
C ALA A 327 -4.64 -1.50 -11.55
N VAL A 328 -5.06 -1.53 -12.81
CA VAL A 328 -6.48 -1.50 -13.21
C VAL A 328 -7.12 -2.86 -12.91
N THR A 329 -8.37 -2.91 -12.45
CA THR A 329 -9.06 -4.15 -12.01
C THR A 329 -10.42 -4.40 -12.68
N MET A 330 -10.75 -3.64 -13.73
CA MET A 330 -12.06 -3.62 -14.39
C MET A 330 -12.55 -4.97 -14.94
N ASP A 331 -11.62 -5.87 -15.27
CA ASP A 331 -11.87 -7.19 -15.87
C ASP A 331 -11.95 -8.33 -14.83
N ILE A 332 -11.54 -8.07 -13.59
CA ILE A 332 -11.45 -9.06 -12.51
C ILE A 332 -12.32 -8.70 -11.30
N GLY A 333 -13.25 -7.75 -11.46
CA GLY A 333 -14.23 -7.38 -10.45
C GLY A 333 -15.42 -8.34 -10.36
N ASN A 334 -16.30 -8.07 -9.40
CA ASN A 334 -17.59 -8.75 -9.27
C ASN A 334 -18.65 -7.73 -8.86
N VAL A 335 -19.55 -7.40 -9.77
CA VAL A 335 -20.57 -6.37 -9.54
C VAL A 335 -21.55 -6.70 -8.40
N SER A 336 -21.58 -7.96 -7.95
CA SER A 336 -22.40 -8.46 -6.86
C SER A 336 -21.63 -8.77 -5.57
N ASP A 337 -20.29 -8.73 -5.60
CA ASP A 337 -19.44 -8.97 -4.43
C ASP A 337 -18.27 -7.97 -4.44
N ILE A 338 -18.27 -7.07 -3.46
CA ILE A 338 -17.24 -6.03 -3.30
C ILE A 338 -15.83 -6.60 -3.06
N HIS A 339 -15.73 -7.90 -2.74
CA HIS A 339 -14.47 -8.61 -2.54
C HIS A 339 -14.19 -9.64 -3.64
N PRO A 340 -13.80 -9.21 -4.86
CA PRO A 340 -13.44 -10.15 -5.93
C PRO A 340 -12.26 -11.02 -5.50
N ARG A 341 -12.36 -12.32 -5.77
CA ARG A 341 -11.44 -13.34 -5.26
C ARG A 341 -10.18 -13.57 -6.08
N ASN A 342 -10.10 -13.00 -7.28
CA ASN A 342 -8.90 -13.04 -8.12
C ASN A 342 -7.83 -12.04 -7.63
N LYS A 343 -7.28 -12.31 -6.43
CA LYS A 343 -6.19 -11.52 -5.83
C LYS A 343 -4.84 -11.75 -6.49
N ARG A 344 -4.69 -12.91 -7.15
CA ARG A 344 -3.49 -13.29 -7.91
C ARG A 344 -3.15 -12.24 -8.96
N GLU A 345 -4.14 -11.83 -9.74
CA GLU A 345 -3.93 -10.88 -10.82
C GLU A 345 -3.65 -9.46 -10.31
N VAL A 346 -4.27 -9.05 -9.19
CA VAL A 346 -3.97 -7.74 -8.57
C VAL A 346 -2.51 -7.69 -8.09
N GLY A 347 -2.06 -8.71 -7.35
CA GLY A 347 -0.66 -8.79 -6.89
C GLY A 347 0.33 -8.84 -8.06
N ARG A 348 0.03 -9.58 -9.13
CA ARG A 348 0.84 -9.63 -10.35
C ARG A 348 0.94 -8.27 -11.02
N ARG A 349 -0.18 -7.56 -11.24
CA ARG A 349 -0.21 -6.24 -11.89
C ARG A 349 0.58 -5.19 -11.12
N LEU A 350 0.50 -5.21 -9.79
CA LEU A 350 1.33 -4.34 -8.95
C LEU A 350 2.82 -4.70 -9.06
N ALA A 351 3.16 -5.99 -9.15
CA ALA A 351 4.54 -6.41 -9.35
C ALA A 351 5.09 -5.99 -10.72
N LEU A 352 4.29 -5.98 -11.79
CA LEU A 352 4.73 -5.49 -13.11
C LEU A 352 5.20 -4.03 -13.04
N TRP A 353 4.50 -3.17 -12.28
CA TRP A 353 4.91 -1.79 -12.05
C TRP A 353 6.26 -1.71 -11.36
N ALA A 354 6.48 -2.49 -10.31
CA ALA A 354 7.75 -2.55 -9.60
C ALA A 354 8.89 -3.06 -10.49
N LEU A 355 8.65 -4.16 -11.21
CA LEU A 355 9.62 -4.77 -12.12
C LEU A 355 10.06 -3.80 -13.22
N ALA A 356 9.11 -3.09 -13.84
CA ALA A 356 9.42 -2.11 -14.87
C ALA A 356 10.17 -0.88 -14.33
N ASN A 357 9.67 -0.29 -13.24
CA ASN A 357 10.15 1.03 -12.80
C ASN A 357 11.34 1.00 -11.85
N ASP A 358 11.49 -0.06 -11.05
CA ASP A 358 12.50 -0.10 -9.97
C ASP A 358 13.56 -1.18 -10.17
N TYR A 359 13.29 -2.19 -11.00
CA TYR A 359 14.20 -3.32 -11.23
C TYR A 359 14.65 -3.46 -12.69
N GLY A 360 14.30 -2.50 -13.56
CA GLY A 360 14.80 -2.42 -14.93
C GLY A 360 14.40 -3.61 -15.82
N ARG A 361 13.28 -4.27 -15.52
CA ARG A 361 12.75 -5.35 -16.35
C ARG A 361 11.93 -4.78 -17.49
N GLU A 362 12.16 -5.28 -18.70
CA GLU A 362 11.39 -4.93 -19.89
C GLU A 362 10.04 -5.66 -19.89
N VAL A 363 9.07 -5.11 -19.16
CA VAL A 363 7.71 -5.66 -19.03
C VAL A 363 6.67 -4.57 -19.21
N VAL A 364 5.54 -4.91 -19.84
CA VAL A 364 4.39 -4.01 -19.93
C VAL A 364 3.66 -4.00 -18.59
N CYS A 365 3.63 -2.85 -17.92
CA CYS A 365 3.15 -2.72 -16.54
C CYS A 365 1.71 -2.23 -16.38
N SER A 366 1.10 -1.72 -17.44
CA SER A 366 -0.28 -1.22 -17.40
C SER A 366 -1.05 -1.55 -18.68
N GLY A 367 -2.37 -1.55 -18.57
CA GLY A 367 -3.28 -1.45 -19.71
C GLY A 367 -3.49 0.00 -20.14
N PRO A 368 -4.33 0.24 -21.17
CA PRO A 368 -4.52 1.55 -21.74
C PRO A 368 -4.99 2.60 -20.72
N LEU A 369 -4.26 3.70 -20.59
CA LEU A 369 -4.64 4.83 -19.76
C LEU A 369 -4.95 6.04 -20.64
N TYR A 370 -6.14 6.62 -20.48
CA TYR A 370 -6.55 7.79 -21.26
C TYR A 370 -5.50 8.91 -21.19
N ARG A 371 -5.11 9.41 -22.37
CA ARG A 371 -4.14 10.50 -22.54
C ARG A 371 -4.79 11.77 -23.08
N SER A 372 -5.50 11.65 -24.21
CA SER A 372 -6.08 12.79 -24.91
C SER A 372 -7.19 12.36 -25.85
N PHE A 373 -7.90 13.35 -26.39
CA PHE A 373 -8.89 13.15 -27.43
C PHE A 373 -8.82 14.24 -28.51
N LYS A 374 -9.38 13.93 -29.68
CA LYS A 374 -9.59 14.88 -30.76
C LYS A 374 -10.95 14.66 -31.41
N ILE A 375 -11.68 15.73 -31.66
CA ILE A 375 -12.97 15.68 -32.37
C ILE A 375 -12.71 15.89 -33.88
N GLU A 376 -13.24 15.01 -34.71
CA GLU A 376 -13.15 15.09 -36.16
C GLU A 376 -14.50 14.73 -36.81
N GLY A 377 -15.19 15.75 -37.34
CA GLY A 377 -16.53 15.59 -37.88
C GLY A 377 -17.50 15.11 -36.81
N SER A 378 -18.13 13.95 -37.03
CA SER A 378 -19.09 13.33 -36.10
C SER A 378 -18.47 12.27 -35.18
N ALA A 379 -17.14 12.22 -35.08
CA ALA A 379 -16.44 11.24 -34.25
C ALA A 379 -15.45 11.88 -33.29
N VAL A 380 -15.18 11.16 -32.21
CA VAL A 380 -14.16 11.48 -31.22
C VAL A 380 -13.09 10.39 -31.24
N TRP A 381 -11.85 10.81 -31.45
CA TRP A 381 -10.68 9.94 -31.41
C TRP A 381 -10.05 10.01 -30.02
N ILE A 382 -9.83 8.85 -29.40
CA ILE A 382 -9.22 8.72 -28.08
C ILE A 382 -7.83 8.12 -28.21
N GLU A 383 -6.87 8.69 -27.50
CA GLU A 383 -5.50 8.21 -27.40
C GLU A 383 -5.17 7.75 -25.97
N PHE A 384 -4.30 6.76 -25.88
CA PHE A 384 -3.91 6.13 -24.64
C PHE A 384 -2.39 6.08 -24.50
N ASP A 385 -1.91 6.12 -23.25
CA ASP A 385 -0.63 5.54 -22.87
C ASP A 385 -0.79 4.02 -22.71
N PHE A 386 0.31 3.26 -22.80
CA PHE A 386 0.32 1.80 -22.64
C PHE A 386 -0.51 1.05 -23.70
N ALA A 387 -0.52 1.60 -24.91
CA ALA A 387 -1.21 1.08 -26.08
C ALA A 387 -0.28 0.94 -27.30
N GLU A 388 1.03 1.03 -27.10
CA GLU A 388 2.07 1.00 -28.14
C GLU A 388 2.05 -0.30 -28.93
N ASP A 389 1.85 -1.43 -28.24
CA ASP A 389 1.72 -2.76 -28.86
C ASP A 389 0.35 -2.98 -29.55
N GLY A 390 -0.58 -2.03 -29.38
CA GLY A 390 -1.93 -2.06 -29.89
C GLY A 390 -3.00 -2.38 -28.83
N LEU A 391 -4.25 -2.19 -29.25
CA LEU A 391 -5.45 -2.46 -28.46
C LEU A 391 -6.09 -3.78 -28.87
N ALA A 392 -6.86 -4.38 -27.96
CA ALA A 392 -7.66 -5.56 -28.21
C ALA A 392 -8.97 -5.54 -27.39
N ALA A 393 -9.90 -6.41 -27.76
CA ALA A 393 -11.04 -6.77 -26.94
C ALA A 393 -10.76 -8.12 -26.27
N SER A 394 -10.88 -8.20 -24.95
CA SER A 394 -10.55 -9.40 -24.17
C SER A 394 -11.39 -10.63 -24.55
N ASP A 395 -12.58 -10.41 -25.12
CA ASP A 395 -13.52 -11.46 -25.54
C ASP A 395 -13.70 -11.56 -27.05
N GLY A 396 -12.93 -10.81 -27.84
CA GLY A 396 -13.03 -10.76 -29.30
C GLY A 396 -14.31 -10.12 -29.84
N LYS A 397 -15.15 -9.52 -28.99
CA LYS A 397 -16.40 -8.85 -29.39
C LYS A 397 -16.17 -7.35 -29.64
N PRO A 398 -17.14 -6.63 -30.24
CA PRO A 398 -17.08 -5.18 -30.31
C PRO A 398 -16.86 -4.54 -28.94
N LEU A 399 -16.15 -3.40 -28.93
CA LEU A 399 -15.89 -2.67 -27.69
C LEU A 399 -17.20 -2.18 -27.06
N THR A 400 -17.26 -2.25 -25.73
CA THR A 400 -18.45 -1.93 -24.93
C THR A 400 -18.21 -0.76 -23.99
N HIS A 401 -19.29 -0.25 -23.38
CA HIS A 401 -19.27 0.79 -22.34
C HIS A 401 -18.71 2.15 -22.78
N PHE A 402 -18.85 2.50 -24.05
CA PHE A 402 -18.59 3.85 -24.55
C PHE A 402 -19.89 4.62 -24.68
N VAL A 403 -19.94 5.80 -24.07
CA VAL A 403 -21.03 6.75 -24.25
C VAL A 403 -20.49 8.08 -24.76
N ILE A 404 -21.28 8.79 -25.56
CA ILE A 404 -20.91 10.06 -26.19
C ILE A 404 -22.02 11.08 -26.01
N ALA A 405 -21.66 12.34 -25.77
CA ALA A 405 -22.59 13.44 -25.57
C ALA A 405 -22.25 14.64 -26.45
N GLY A 406 -23.27 15.40 -26.83
CA GLY A 406 -23.15 16.68 -27.52
C GLY A 406 -23.31 17.87 -26.57
N GLN A 407 -23.75 19.00 -27.11
CA GLN A 407 -23.95 20.26 -26.38
C GLN A 407 -25.02 20.18 -25.28
N ASP A 408 -25.99 19.29 -25.43
CA ASP A 408 -27.07 19.05 -24.46
C ASP A 408 -26.62 18.27 -23.22
N ARG A 409 -25.39 17.73 -23.24
CA ARG A 409 -24.78 16.93 -22.17
C ARG A 409 -25.51 15.62 -21.88
N VAL A 410 -26.33 15.15 -22.82
CA VAL A 410 -27.02 13.86 -22.72
C VAL A 410 -26.13 12.79 -23.33
N PHE A 411 -25.76 11.80 -22.52
CA PHE A 411 -24.94 10.67 -22.97
C PHE A 411 -25.79 9.63 -23.68
N HIS A 412 -25.34 9.23 -24.88
CA HIS A 412 -25.91 8.14 -25.67
C HIS A 412 -24.87 7.04 -25.86
N GLU A 413 -25.32 5.79 -25.97
CA GLU A 413 -24.48 4.67 -26.38
C GLU A 413 -23.74 4.98 -27.69
N ALA A 414 -22.46 4.58 -27.74
CA ALA A 414 -21.57 4.89 -28.85
C ALA A 414 -20.91 3.63 -29.40
N LYS A 415 -20.73 3.61 -30.73
CA LYS A 415 -19.91 2.61 -31.41
C LYS A 415 -18.45 3.02 -31.25
N ALA A 416 -17.61 2.10 -30.75
CA ALA A 416 -16.17 2.29 -30.62
C ALA A 416 -15.42 1.30 -31.52
N ALA A 417 -14.47 1.80 -32.30
CA ALA A 417 -13.64 1.00 -33.20
C ALA A 417 -12.15 1.25 -32.95
N MET A 418 -11.36 0.17 -32.87
CA MET A 418 -9.91 0.24 -32.79
C MET A 418 -9.31 0.59 -34.14
N VAL A 419 -8.45 1.61 -34.17
CA VAL A 419 -7.67 2.02 -35.35
C VAL A 419 -6.23 2.20 -34.90
N GLY A 420 -5.42 1.15 -35.07
CA GLY A 420 -4.09 1.09 -34.48
C GLY A 420 -4.15 1.11 -32.95
N SER A 421 -3.49 2.10 -32.34
CA SER A 421 -3.49 2.35 -30.90
C SER A 421 -4.53 3.39 -30.43
N LYS A 422 -5.43 3.82 -31.33
CA LYS A 422 -6.50 4.79 -31.03
C LYS A 422 -7.86 4.14 -31.08
N ILE A 423 -8.82 4.74 -30.37
CA ILE A 423 -10.24 4.39 -30.48
C ILE A 423 -10.99 5.51 -31.18
N ARG A 424 -11.76 5.18 -32.21
CA ARG A 424 -12.74 6.08 -32.83
C ARG A 424 -14.12 5.81 -32.23
N VAL A 425 -14.71 6.81 -31.60
CA VAL A 425 -16.04 6.75 -30.96
C VAL A 425 -17.03 7.61 -31.73
N SER A 426 -18.21 7.08 -32.03
CA SER A 426 -19.27 7.82 -32.73
C SER A 426 -20.66 7.28 -32.39
N SER A 427 -21.70 8.11 -32.50
CA SER A 427 -23.10 7.68 -32.33
C SER A 427 -24.00 8.36 -33.36
N ASP A 428 -24.95 7.59 -33.90
CA ASP A 428 -25.93 8.11 -34.87
C ASP A 428 -26.88 9.14 -34.21
N ALA A 429 -27.02 9.09 -32.88
CA ALA A 429 -27.78 10.06 -32.08
C ALA A 429 -27.04 11.38 -31.83
N VAL A 430 -25.70 11.40 -31.95
CA VAL A 430 -24.86 12.56 -31.59
C VAL A 430 -24.04 13.00 -32.80
N ARG A 431 -24.60 13.90 -33.61
CA ARG A 431 -23.95 14.40 -34.83
C ARG A 431 -22.79 15.38 -34.58
N GLN A 432 -22.85 16.10 -33.46
CA GLN A 432 -21.85 17.08 -33.04
C GLN A 432 -21.35 16.69 -31.64
N PRO A 433 -20.45 15.70 -31.54
CA PRO A 433 -19.98 15.24 -30.25
C PRO A 433 -19.09 16.28 -29.57
N LEU A 434 -19.11 16.28 -28.23
CA LEU A 434 -18.24 17.11 -27.39
C LEU A 434 -17.49 16.29 -26.34
N SER A 435 -18.11 15.22 -25.82
CA SER A 435 -17.50 14.40 -24.77
C SER A 435 -17.76 12.91 -24.99
N VAL A 436 -16.80 12.09 -24.55
CA VAL A 436 -16.89 10.64 -24.43
C VAL A 436 -16.63 10.24 -22.98
N ARG A 437 -17.36 9.22 -22.51
CA ARG A 437 -17.01 8.50 -21.29
C ARG A 437 -16.88 7.01 -21.58
N PHE A 438 -15.96 6.36 -20.88
CA PHE A 438 -15.72 4.93 -20.94
C PHE A 438 -15.88 4.32 -19.55
N ALA A 439 -16.69 3.26 -19.45
CA ALA A 439 -16.91 2.51 -18.22
C ALA A 439 -17.32 3.41 -17.02
N TRP A 440 -18.19 4.38 -17.26
CA TRP A 440 -18.54 5.43 -16.29
C TRP A 440 -19.73 5.07 -15.39
N ARG A 441 -19.74 3.84 -14.87
CA ARG A 441 -20.80 3.30 -13.99
C ARG A 441 -20.20 2.23 -13.06
N ASP A 442 -20.75 2.09 -11.86
CA ASP A 442 -20.28 1.17 -10.83
C ASP A 442 -20.38 -0.32 -11.21
N ASP A 443 -21.26 -0.68 -12.15
CA ASP A 443 -21.42 -2.02 -12.69
C ASP A 443 -20.77 -2.25 -14.06
N ALA A 444 -19.88 -1.36 -14.48
CA ALA A 444 -19.18 -1.49 -15.76
C ALA A 444 -18.18 -2.65 -15.76
N VAL A 445 -18.32 -3.56 -16.73
CA VAL A 445 -17.39 -4.68 -16.98
C VAL A 445 -16.95 -4.63 -18.45
N PRO A 446 -16.08 -3.67 -18.82
CA PRO A 446 -15.69 -3.45 -20.20
C PRO A 446 -14.68 -4.50 -20.69
N ASN A 447 -14.57 -4.64 -22.02
CA ASN A 447 -13.67 -5.59 -22.68
C ASN A 447 -12.42 -4.94 -23.31
N LEU A 448 -12.20 -3.63 -23.17
CA LEU A 448 -11.02 -2.96 -23.74
C LEU A 448 -9.75 -3.31 -22.94
N VAL A 449 -8.78 -3.91 -23.63
CA VAL A 449 -7.45 -4.24 -23.11
C VAL A 449 -6.36 -3.78 -24.10
N ASN A 450 -5.10 -3.77 -23.69
CA ASN A 450 -4.00 -3.79 -24.66
C ASN A 450 -3.70 -5.22 -25.14
N ARG A 451 -2.79 -5.38 -26.11
CA ARG A 451 -2.40 -6.72 -26.60
C ARG A 451 -1.75 -7.64 -25.56
N ASN A 452 -1.29 -7.09 -24.45
CA ASN A 452 -0.77 -7.86 -23.32
C ASN A 452 -1.88 -8.33 -22.36
N GLY A 453 -3.15 -8.07 -22.69
CA GLY A 453 -4.31 -8.49 -21.90
C GLY A 453 -4.56 -7.64 -20.66
N LEU A 454 -3.90 -6.49 -20.51
CA LEU A 454 -4.12 -5.59 -19.37
C LEU A 454 -5.27 -4.61 -19.68
N PRO A 455 -6.24 -4.44 -18.75
CA PRO A 455 -7.47 -3.68 -19.00
C PRO A 455 -7.25 -2.17 -19.02
N ALA A 456 -8.09 -1.48 -19.78
CA ALA A 456 -8.12 -0.03 -19.79
C ALA A 456 -8.77 0.55 -18.53
N SER A 457 -8.23 1.67 -18.03
CA SER A 457 -8.86 2.43 -16.95
C SER A 457 -10.11 3.17 -17.46
N PRO A 458 -11.19 3.26 -16.65
CA PRO A 458 -12.30 4.18 -16.89
C PRO A 458 -11.82 5.62 -17.07
N PHE A 459 -12.53 6.40 -17.89
CA PHE A 459 -12.22 7.82 -18.12
C PHE A 459 -13.43 8.60 -18.63
N ARG A 460 -13.31 9.93 -18.56
CA ARG A 460 -14.16 10.90 -19.27
C ARG A 460 -13.31 11.95 -19.96
N THR A 461 -13.86 12.61 -20.98
CA THR A 461 -13.20 13.72 -21.68
C THR A 461 -13.79 15.09 -21.33
N ASP A 462 -14.91 15.14 -20.60
CA ASP A 462 -15.49 16.38 -20.08
C ASP A 462 -14.86 16.81 -18.75
N ASP A 463 -15.00 18.10 -18.46
CA ASP A 463 -14.68 18.76 -17.19
C ASP A 463 -15.95 19.11 -16.39
N TRP A 464 -17.09 18.47 -16.69
CA TRP A 464 -18.36 18.81 -16.06
C TRP A 464 -18.34 18.48 -14.56
N PRO A 465 -19.16 19.18 -13.74
CA PRO A 465 -19.17 18.96 -12.30
C PRO A 465 -19.36 17.48 -11.94
N ALA A 466 -18.49 16.99 -11.06
CA ALA A 466 -18.60 15.67 -10.47
C ALA A 466 -19.84 15.55 -9.57
N VAL A 467 -20.51 14.40 -9.57
CA VAL A 467 -21.68 14.08 -8.75
C VAL A 467 -21.32 14.00 -7.26
N THR A 468 -20.07 13.67 -6.92
CA THR A 468 -19.59 13.65 -5.53
C THR A 468 -18.94 14.97 -5.08
N ARG A 469 -18.92 16.01 -5.94
CA ARG A 469 -18.21 17.28 -5.65
C ARG A 469 -18.64 17.94 -4.35
N GLU A 470 -19.94 17.92 -4.06
CA GLU A 470 -20.53 18.57 -2.89
C GLU A 470 -20.76 17.60 -1.71
N ASN A 471 -20.40 16.32 -1.87
CA ASN A 471 -20.53 15.33 -0.80
C ASN A 471 -19.47 15.58 0.28
N ARG A 472 -19.85 15.47 1.56
CA ARG A 472 -19.00 15.77 2.72
C ARG A 472 -18.74 14.58 3.60
#